data_AF-A0A3A5YUS3-F1
#
_entry.id   AF-A0A3A5YUS3-F1
#
_cell.length_a   1.000
_cell.length_b   1.000
_cell.length_c   1.000
_cell.angle_alpha   90.00
_cell.angle_beta   90.00
_cell.angle_gamma   90.00
#
_symmetry.space_group_name_H-M   'P 1'
#
loop_
_entity.id
_entity.type
_entity.pdbx_description
1 polymer ?
#
loop_
_entity_poly.entity_id
_entity_poly.type
_entity_poly.pdbx_seq_one_letter_code
_entity_poly.pdbx_strand_id
1 'polypeptide(L)'
;MSENNKIGTYKFVAEPFHVDFTGRLTMGVLGNHLLNCAGFHASDRGFGIATLNEDNYTWVLSRLAVELDEMPYQYEDFSIQTWVENVYRLFTDRNFAITDKEGKKIGYARSVWAMISMNTRKPADLLALHSGSIVDYVCDEPCPIEKPSRIKVASKEPVAALVAKYSDIDINGHVNSIRYIEHILDLFPIEMYKEKRIRRFEMAYVAESYYGDELTLFMDDAGEGVYDVEVKKNGSEVVCRSKVIFTEK
;
A
#
# COMPACT_ATOMS: atom_id res chain seq x y z
N MET A 1 -11.79 -10.52 -24.12
CA MET A 1 -10.45 -10.96 -23.66
C MET A 1 -10.64 -12.08 -22.64
N SER A 2 -9.80 -13.13 -22.64
CA SER A 2 -9.84 -14.11 -21.55
C SER A 2 -9.43 -13.46 -20.23
N GLU A 3 -9.91 -13.97 -19.09
CA GLU A 3 -9.55 -13.44 -17.76
C GLU A 3 -8.02 -13.37 -17.55
N ASN A 4 -7.27 -14.35 -18.07
CA ASN A 4 -5.80 -14.35 -18.01
C ASN A 4 -5.15 -13.11 -18.68
N ASN A 5 -5.79 -12.46 -19.64
CA ASN A 5 -5.24 -11.25 -20.28
C ASN A 5 -5.46 -9.98 -19.43
N LYS A 6 -6.32 -10.04 -18.41
CA LYS A 6 -6.62 -8.92 -17.51
C LYS A 6 -5.72 -8.88 -16.27
N ILE A 7 -4.93 -9.94 -16.05
CA ILE A 7 -4.01 -10.05 -14.92
C ILE A 7 -2.59 -9.72 -15.40
N GLY A 8 -1.91 -8.80 -14.71
CA GLY A 8 -0.47 -8.59 -14.87
C GLY A 8 0.30 -9.49 -13.91
N THR A 9 1.37 -10.13 -14.37
CA THR A 9 2.25 -10.97 -13.53
C THR A 9 3.69 -10.47 -13.64
N TYR A 10 4.30 -10.18 -12.49
CA TYR A 10 5.64 -9.60 -12.39
C TYR A 10 6.50 -10.45 -11.48
N LYS A 11 7.75 -10.72 -11.88
CA LYS A 11 8.69 -11.57 -11.15
C LYS A 11 9.75 -10.72 -10.47
N PHE A 12 10.15 -11.14 -9.27
CA PHE A 12 11.13 -10.46 -8.43
C PHE A 12 12.01 -11.48 -7.70
N VAL A 13 13.10 -10.98 -7.14
CA VAL A 13 13.98 -11.71 -6.22
C VAL A 13 14.06 -10.91 -4.92
N ALA A 14 14.00 -11.57 -3.77
CA ALA A 14 14.18 -10.92 -2.48
C ALA A 14 15.67 -10.59 -2.24
N GLU A 15 16.09 -9.38 -2.63
CA GLU A 15 17.49 -8.97 -2.53
C GLU A 15 17.95 -8.73 -1.08
N PRO A 16 19.26 -8.86 -0.76
CA PRO A 16 19.78 -8.76 0.61
C PRO A 16 19.48 -7.45 1.34
N PHE A 17 19.44 -6.33 0.64
CA PHE A 17 19.13 -5.03 1.25
C PHE A 17 17.63 -4.75 1.36
N HIS A 18 16.80 -5.67 0.88
CA HIS A 18 15.34 -5.58 0.92
C HIS A 18 14.72 -6.50 1.98
N VAL A 19 15.53 -7.25 2.72
CA VAL A 19 15.07 -8.13 3.79
C VAL A 19 15.42 -7.55 5.17
N ASP A 20 14.64 -7.94 6.18
CA ASP A 20 14.92 -7.62 7.57
C ASP A 20 15.99 -8.55 8.17
N PHE A 21 16.28 -8.38 9.46
CA PHE A 21 17.26 -9.19 10.20
C PHE A 21 16.91 -10.68 10.30
N THR A 22 15.68 -11.07 9.98
CA THR A 22 15.22 -12.46 9.92
C THR A 22 15.33 -13.07 8.52
N GLY A 23 15.83 -12.29 7.54
CA GLY A 23 15.98 -12.71 6.15
C GLY A 23 14.67 -12.65 5.35
N ARG A 24 13.62 -12.02 5.87
CA ARG A 24 12.31 -11.89 5.21
C ARG A 24 12.16 -10.53 4.54
N LEU A 25 11.55 -10.47 3.36
CA LEU A 25 11.31 -9.21 2.64
C LEU A 25 10.58 -8.20 3.54
N THR A 26 11.01 -6.94 3.57
CA THR A 26 10.34 -5.96 4.41
C THR A 26 8.98 -5.57 3.84
N MET A 27 8.02 -5.24 4.70
CA MET A 27 6.68 -4.78 4.27
C MET A 27 6.77 -3.50 3.43
N GLY A 28 7.72 -2.61 3.73
CA GLY A 28 7.97 -1.41 2.91
C GLY A 28 8.37 -1.78 1.47
N VAL A 29 9.30 -2.72 1.30
CA VAL A 29 9.70 -3.18 -0.03
C VAL A 29 8.58 -3.95 -0.74
N LEU A 30 7.85 -4.82 -0.03
CA LEU A 30 6.67 -5.47 -0.61
C LEU A 30 5.64 -4.44 -1.08
N GLY A 31 5.33 -3.44 -0.25
CA GLY A 31 4.47 -2.32 -0.60
C GLY A 31 4.94 -1.62 -1.87
N ASN A 32 6.24 -1.31 -1.97
CA ASN A 32 6.83 -0.71 -3.16
C ASN A 32 6.62 -1.58 -4.41
N HIS A 33 6.84 -2.90 -4.32
CA HIS A 33 6.60 -3.80 -5.45
C HIS A 33 5.11 -3.84 -5.85
N LEU A 34 4.18 -3.88 -4.89
CA LEU A 34 2.74 -3.87 -5.17
C LEU A 34 2.33 -2.59 -5.93
N LEU A 35 2.78 -1.41 -5.47
CA LEU A 35 2.45 -0.15 -6.11
C LEU A 35 3.09 -0.01 -7.51
N ASN A 36 4.32 -0.49 -7.68
CA ASN A 36 4.97 -0.51 -8.99
C ASN A 36 4.25 -1.46 -9.97
N CYS A 37 3.86 -2.66 -9.52
CA CYS A 37 3.07 -3.58 -10.34
C CYS A 37 1.74 -2.98 -10.78
N ALA A 38 1.06 -2.23 -9.89
CA ALA A 38 -0.15 -1.48 -10.23
C ALA A 38 0.12 -0.44 -11.33
N GLY A 39 1.23 0.30 -11.20
CA GLY A 39 1.67 1.30 -12.18
C GLY A 39 1.98 0.70 -13.55
N PHE A 40 2.77 -0.38 -13.59
CA PHE A 40 3.09 -1.11 -14.82
C PHE A 40 1.83 -1.62 -15.50
N HIS A 41 0.98 -2.32 -14.74
CA HIS A 41 -0.26 -2.87 -15.26
C HIS A 41 -1.17 -1.81 -15.88
N ALA A 42 -1.30 -0.66 -15.22
CA ALA A 42 -2.12 0.44 -15.71
C ALA A 42 -1.51 1.13 -16.94
N SER A 43 -0.20 1.33 -16.94
CA SER A 43 0.53 1.98 -18.04
C SER A 43 0.47 1.13 -19.32
N ASP A 44 0.70 -0.18 -19.21
CA ASP A 44 0.66 -1.13 -20.33
C ASP A 44 -0.73 -1.21 -21.01
N ARG A 45 -1.77 -0.72 -20.33
CA ARG A 45 -3.17 -0.81 -20.75
C ARG A 45 -3.82 0.56 -20.98
N GLY A 46 -3.03 1.64 -20.96
CA GLY A 46 -3.50 2.97 -21.32
C GLY A 46 -4.39 3.65 -20.28
N PHE A 47 -4.27 3.30 -19.01
CA PHE A 47 -4.94 4.00 -17.90
C PHE A 47 -3.98 4.29 -16.73
N GLY A 48 -2.68 4.33 -17.03
CA GLY A 48 -1.62 4.71 -16.10
C GLY A 48 -1.58 6.21 -15.83
N ILE A 49 -0.71 6.62 -14.89
CA ILE A 49 -0.55 8.02 -14.49
C ILE A 49 -0.16 8.91 -15.67
N ALA A 50 0.73 8.44 -16.56
CA ALA A 50 1.15 9.23 -17.73
C ALA A 50 -0.04 9.59 -18.63
N THR A 51 -0.89 8.61 -18.96
CA THR A 51 -2.09 8.83 -19.78
C THR A 51 -3.08 9.78 -19.11
N LEU A 52 -3.32 9.62 -17.80
CA LEU A 52 -4.21 10.51 -17.08
C LEU A 52 -3.68 11.94 -16.95
N ASN A 53 -2.36 12.10 -16.83
CA ASN A 53 -1.74 13.40 -16.69
C ASN A 53 -1.95 14.27 -17.95
N GLU A 54 -2.06 13.65 -19.14
CA GLU A 54 -2.40 14.35 -20.40
C GLU A 54 -3.77 15.06 -20.32
N ASP A 55 -4.71 14.47 -19.60
CA ASP A 55 -6.05 15.03 -19.34
C ASP A 55 -6.15 15.78 -18.01
N ASN A 56 -5.01 16.07 -17.37
CA ASN A 56 -4.90 16.80 -16.12
C ASN A 56 -5.54 16.08 -14.90
N TYR A 57 -5.46 14.75 -14.89
CA TYR A 57 -5.85 13.88 -13.79
C TYR A 57 -4.67 13.04 -13.29
N THR A 58 -4.77 12.51 -12.07
CA THR A 58 -3.77 11.59 -11.53
C THR A 58 -4.39 10.60 -10.56
N TRP A 59 -3.70 9.49 -10.32
CA TRP A 59 -4.07 8.48 -9.33
C TRP A 59 -3.50 8.83 -7.96
N VAL A 60 -4.33 8.71 -6.92
CA VAL A 60 -3.90 8.77 -5.52
C VAL A 60 -4.30 7.49 -4.79
N LEU A 61 -3.34 6.90 -4.07
CA LEU A 61 -3.57 5.74 -3.21
C LEU A 61 -4.33 6.18 -1.97
N SER A 62 -5.53 5.62 -1.74
CA SER A 62 -6.33 5.93 -0.56
C SER A 62 -6.18 4.87 0.53
N ARG A 63 -6.21 3.59 0.16
CA ARG A 63 -6.09 2.47 1.10
C ARG A 63 -5.23 1.36 0.53
N LEU A 64 -4.53 0.66 1.42
CA LEU A 64 -3.83 -0.59 1.14
C LEU A 64 -4.08 -1.54 2.32
N ALA A 65 -4.42 -2.79 2.03
CA ALA A 65 -4.44 -3.88 3.00
C ALA A 65 -3.63 -5.03 2.42
N VAL A 66 -2.71 -5.58 3.21
CA VAL A 66 -1.84 -6.70 2.85
C VAL A 66 -2.04 -7.78 3.91
N GLU A 67 -2.25 -9.02 3.49
CA GLU A 67 -2.37 -10.16 4.38
C GLU A 67 -1.51 -11.32 3.85
N LEU A 68 -0.63 -11.85 4.70
CA LEU A 68 0.44 -12.77 4.30
C LEU A 68 0.44 -14.03 5.16
N ASP A 69 0.46 -15.18 4.52
CA ASP A 69 0.69 -16.47 5.16
C ASP A 69 2.18 -16.68 5.42
N GLU A 70 3.06 -16.13 4.58
CA GLU A 70 4.51 -16.06 4.72
C GLU A 70 5.07 -14.91 3.88
N MET A 71 6.27 -14.44 4.25
CA MET A 71 7.00 -13.41 3.51
C MET A 71 8.17 -14.06 2.72
N PRO A 72 8.46 -13.63 1.48
CA PRO A 72 9.59 -14.18 0.71
C PRO A 72 10.92 -14.11 1.48
N TYR A 73 11.72 -15.17 1.44
CA TYR A 73 13.03 -15.20 2.09
C TYR A 73 14.13 -14.71 1.14
N GLN A 74 15.24 -14.23 1.71
CA GLN A 74 16.38 -13.70 0.97
C GLN A 74 16.83 -14.66 -0.15
N TYR A 75 17.07 -14.08 -1.33
CA TYR A 75 17.43 -14.74 -2.59
C TYR A 75 16.38 -15.68 -3.18
N GLU A 76 15.18 -15.77 -2.61
CA GLU A 76 14.08 -16.51 -3.24
C GLU A 76 13.41 -15.67 -4.33
N ASP A 77 13.05 -16.36 -5.41
CA ASP A 77 12.13 -15.84 -6.40
C ASP A 77 10.73 -15.72 -5.81
N PHE A 78 10.02 -14.66 -6.18
CA PHE A 78 8.59 -14.54 -5.93
C PHE A 78 7.94 -13.79 -7.10
N SER A 79 6.62 -13.83 -7.16
CA SER A 79 5.87 -13.07 -8.15
C SER A 79 4.66 -12.38 -7.55
N ILE A 80 4.28 -11.27 -8.17
CA ILE A 80 3.09 -10.51 -7.84
C ILE A 80 2.18 -10.52 -9.06
N GLN A 81 0.95 -10.98 -8.85
CA GLN A 81 -0.15 -10.79 -9.77
C GLN A 81 -0.97 -9.59 -9.36
N THR A 82 -1.48 -8.81 -10.30
CA THR A 82 -2.42 -7.70 -10.03
C THR A 82 -3.50 -7.60 -11.08
N TRP A 83 -4.69 -7.18 -10.65
CA TRP A 83 -5.86 -6.99 -11.51
C TRP A 83 -6.78 -5.91 -10.91
N VAL A 84 -7.64 -5.35 -11.77
CA VAL A 84 -8.70 -4.43 -11.35
C VAL A 84 -9.93 -5.27 -10.95
N GLU A 85 -10.41 -5.13 -9.73
CA GLU A 85 -11.60 -5.85 -9.25
C GLU A 85 -12.87 -5.06 -9.51
N ASN A 86 -12.86 -3.75 -9.21
CA ASN A 86 -14.03 -2.90 -9.39
C ASN A 86 -13.61 -1.51 -9.86
N VAL A 87 -14.43 -0.92 -10.73
CA VAL A 87 -14.35 0.49 -11.11
C VAL A 87 -15.65 1.15 -10.67
N TYR A 88 -15.57 1.99 -9.65
CA TYR A 88 -16.66 2.85 -9.22
C TYR A 88 -16.50 4.24 -9.83
N ARG A 89 -17.50 5.09 -9.61
CA ARG A 89 -17.47 6.47 -10.10
C ARG A 89 -16.24 7.27 -9.64
N LEU A 90 -15.84 7.13 -8.38
CA LEU A 90 -14.76 7.93 -7.77
C LEU A 90 -13.55 7.11 -7.34
N PHE A 91 -13.69 5.78 -7.29
CA PHE A 91 -12.68 4.88 -6.75
C PHE A 91 -12.52 3.63 -7.62
N THR A 92 -11.33 3.05 -7.59
CA THR A 92 -11.03 1.74 -8.18
C THR A 92 -10.50 0.81 -7.09
N ASP A 93 -11.04 -0.40 -7.03
CA ASP A 93 -10.48 -1.49 -6.24
C ASP A 93 -9.48 -2.27 -7.12
N ARG A 94 -8.23 -2.36 -6.67
CA ARG A 94 -7.18 -3.17 -7.29
C ARG A 94 -6.68 -4.20 -6.29
N ASN A 95 -6.60 -5.44 -6.75
CA ASN A 95 -6.17 -6.57 -5.96
C ASN A 95 -4.80 -7.10 -6.40
N PHE A 96 -4.19 -7.87 -5.51
CA PHE A 96 -2.92 -8.54 -5.73
C PHE A 96 -2.90 -9.93 -5.12
N ALA A 97 -2.17 -10.83 -5.74
CA ALA A 97 -1.74 -12.10 -5.16
C ALA A 97 -0.22 -12.19 -5.17
N ILE A 98 0.36 -12.62 -4.05
CA ILE A 98 1.79 -12.84 -3.89
C ILE A 98 2.02 -14.36 -3.92
N THR A 99 2.93 -14.79 -4.78
CA THR A 99 3.23 -16.21 -5.01
C THR A 99 4.71 -16.46 -4.78
N ASP A 100 5.04 -17.51 -4.03
CA ASP A 100 6.42 -17.92 -3.77
C ASP A 100 7.11 -18.59 -4.98
N LYS A 101 8.37 -18.98 -4.81
CA LYS A 101 9.19 -19.69 -5.79
C LYS A 101 8.60 -21.03 -6.26
N GLU A 102 7.72 -21.64 -5.47
CA GLU A 102 7.09 -22.93 -5.76
C GLU A 102 5.74 -22.76 -6.48
N GLY A 103 5.29 -21.52 -6.67
CA GLY A 103 4.00 -21.22 -7.29
C GLY A 103 2.83 -21.24 -6.31
N LYS A 104 3.08 -21.31 -5.00
CA LYS A 104 2.04 -21.25 -3.97
C LYS A 104 1.71 -19.80 -3.64
N LYS A 105 0.40 -19.47 -3.59
CA LYS A 105 -0.06 -18.17 -3.10
C LYS A 105 0.23 -18.07 -1.60
N ILE A 106 1.08 -17.12 -1.22
CA ILE A 106 1.52 -16.86 0.17
C ILE A 106 0.89 -15.59 0.75
N GLY A 107 0.04 -14.90 -0.01
CA GLY A 107 -0.72 -13.79 0.51
C GLY A 107 -1.39 -12.97 -0.58
N TYR A 108 -2.10 -11.96 -0.14
CA TYR A 108 -2.91 -11.10 -0.99
C TYR A 108 -2.83 -9.65 -0.52
N ALA A 109 -3.17 -8.75 -1.43
CA ALA A 109 -3.40 -7.35 -1.07
C ALA A 109 -4.64 -6.79 -1.77
N ARG A 110 -5.25 -5.80 -1.13
CA ARG A 110 -6.35 -4.98 -1.66
C ARG A 110 -5.95 -3.52 -1.56
N SER A 111 -6.13 -2.77 -2.63
CA SER A 111 -5.86 -1.33 -2.66
C SER A 111 -7.03 -0.56 -3.23
N VAL A 112 -7.24 0.64 -2.72
CA VAL A 112 -8.29 1.56 -3.17
C VAL A 112 -7.62 2.82 -3.69
N TRP A 113 -7.95 3.18 -4.92
CA TRP A 113 -7.38 4.34 -5.61
C TRP A 113 -8.47 5.33 -5.94
N ALA A 114 -8.21 6.62 -5.76
CA ALA A 114 -9.06 7.68 -6.29
C ALA A 114 -8.36 8.37 -7.46
N MET A 115 -9.14 8.80 -8.44
CA MET A 115 -8.65 9.70 -9.47
C MET A 115 -9.01 11.13 -9.08
N ILE A 116 -8.04 12.04 -9.15
CA ILE A 116 -8.26 13.45 -8.81
C ILE A 116 -7.78 14.36 -9.94
N SER A 117 -8.44 15.50 -10.09
CA SER A 117 -7.97 16.58 -10.96
C SER A 117 -6.71 17.21 -10.41
N MET A 118 -5.71 17.44 -11.27
CA MET A 118 -4.46 18.10 -10.88
C MET A 118 -4.63 19.58 -10.56
N ASN A 119 -5.56 20.27 -11.22
CA ASN A 119 -5.85 21.67 -10.92
C ASN A 119 -6.64 21.87 -9.63
N THR A 120 -7.69 21.07 -9.42
CA THR A 120 -8.67 21.33 -8.36
C THR A 120 -8.48 20.46 -7.11
N ARG A 121 -7.69 19.39 -7.22
CA ARG A 121 -7.52 18.35 -6.19
C ARG A 121 -8.82 17.67 -5.78
N LYS A 122 -9.87 17.77 -6.60
CA LYS A 122 -11.17 17.13 -6.37
C LYS A 122 -11.25 15.76 -7.07
N PRO A 123 -12.02 14.81 -6.52
CA PRO A 123 -12.31 13.53 -7.18
C PRO A 123 -12.91 13.72 -8.58
N ALA A 124 -12.48 12.87 -9.50
CA ALA A 124 -12.92 12.85 -10.88
C ALA A 124 -13.82 11.65 -11.17
N ASP A 125 -14.66 11.75 -12.20
CA ASP A 125 -15.57 10.68 -12.62
C ASP A 125 -14.82 9.71 -13.55
N LEU A 126 -14.46 8.54 -13.02
CA LEU A 126 -13.70 7.52 -13.75
C LEU A 126 -14.43 7.01 -14.99
N LEU A 127 -15.77 6.93 -14.95
CA LEU A 127 -16.57 6.34 -16.02
C LEU A 127 -16.72 7.30 -17.22
N ALA A 128 -16.45 8.59 -17.02
CA ALA A 128 -16.50 9.60 -18.06
C ALA A 128 -15.15 9.77 -18.80
N LEU A 129 -14.05 9.24 -18.26
CA LEU A 129 -12.70 9.41 -18.79
C LEU A 129 -12.26 8.24 -19.67
N HIS A 130 -11.54 8.55 -20.76
CA HIS A 130 -11.05 7.59 -21.76
C HIS A 130 -12.08 6.55 -22.24
N SER A 131 -13.34 6.95 -22.36
CA SER A 131 -14.47 6.05 -22.73
C SER A 131 -14.65 4.84 -21.81
N GLY A 132 -14.13 4.88 -20.57
CA GLY A 132 -14.25 3.79 -19.61
C GLY A 132 -13.34 2.58 -19.91
N SER A 133 -12.24 2.75 -20.63
CA SER A 133 -11.32 1.65 -21.02
C SER A 133 -10.84 0.78 -19.84
N ILE A 134 -10.72 1.34 -18.64
CA ILE A 134 -10.38 0.59 -17.42
C ILE A 134 -11.41 -0.50 -17.09
N VAL A 135 -12.68 -0.30 -17.46
CA VAL A 135 -13.78 -1.25 -17.24
C VAL A 135 -13.57 -2.55 -18.02
N ASP A 136 -12.92 -2.48 -19.19
CA ASP A 136 -12.59 -3.66 -20.00
C ASP A 136 -11.60 -4.61 -19.31
N TYR A 137 -10.90 -4.12 -18.28
CA TYR A 137 -9.91 -4.87 -17.50
C TYR A 137 -10.41 -5.28 -16.10
N VAL A 138 -11.69 -5.06 -15.79
CA VAL A 138 -12.32 -5.63 -14.59
C VAL A 138 -12.27 -7.16 -14.65
N CYS A 139 -11.73 -7.77 -13.60
CA CYS A 139 -11.41 -9.19 -13.53
C CYS A 139 -12.00 -9.81 -12.25
N ASP A 140 -12.57 -11.00 -12.40
CA ASP A 140 -13.25 -11.74 -11.32
C ASP A 140 -12.29 -12.67 -10.54
N GLU A 141 -10.96 -12.51 -10.69
CA GLU A 141 -9.98 -13.29 -9.95
C GLU A 141 -10.16 -13.09 -8.44
N PRO A 142 -10.30 -14.19 -7.65
CA PRO A 142 -10.54 -14.08 -6.22
C PRO A 142 -9.39 -13.44 -5.44
N CYS A 143 -9.74 -12.54 -4.52
CA CYS A 143 -8.84 -12.02 -3.49
C CYS A 143 -9.46 -12.31 -2.11
N PRO A 144 -9.15 -13.48 -1.49
CA PRO A 144 -9.86 -14.01 -0.32
C PRO A 144 -9.36 -13.39 0.99
N ILE A 145 -9.27 -12.06 1.05
CA ILE A 145 -8.96 -11.30 2.26
C ILE A 145 -10.01 -10.22 2.46
N GLU A 146 -10.23 -9.81 3.70
CA GLU A 146 -11.17 -8.74 4.01
C GLU A 146 -10.75 -7.41 3.40
N LYS A 147 -11.72 -6.62 2.94
CA LYS A 147 -11.50 -5.25 2.47
C LYS A 147 -10.89 -4.39 3.59
N PRO A 148 -10.06 -3.37 3.26
CA PRO A 148 -9.49 -2.48 4.26
C PRO A 148 -10.59 -1.83 5.11
N SER A 149 -10.36 -1.79 6.42
CA SER A 149 -11.34 -1.36 7.41
C SER A 149 -11.17 0.11 7.79
N ARG A 150 -12.14 0.67 8.53
CA ARG A 150 -11.96 1.99 9.15
C ARG A 150 -11.06 1.84 10.38
N ILE A 151 -9.93 2.54 10.37
CA ILE A 151 -8.98 2.60 11.47
C ILE A 151 -9.32 3.81 12.36
N LYS A 152 -9.36 3.61 13.68
CA LYS A 152 -9.60 4.66 14.68
C LYS A 152 -8.52 4.55 15.74
N VAL A 153 -7.95 5.69 16.12
CA VAL A 153 -6.99 5.79 17.22
C VAL A 153 -7.56 6.76 18.24
N ALA A 154 -7.62 6.33 19.50
CA ALA A 154 -8.14 7.06 20.64
C ALA A 154 -7.03 7.71 21.46
N SER A 155 -5.81 7.15 21.46
CA SER A 155 -4.65 7.71 22.15
C SER A 155 -4.38 9.15 21.70
N LYS A 156 -4.05 9.98 22.70
CA LYS A 156 -3.67 11.39 22.53
C LYS A 156 -2.23 11.67 22.90
N GLU A 157 -1.56 10.68 23.49
CA GLU A 157 -0.16 10.79 23.87
C GLU A 157 0.71 10.21 22.74
N PRO A 158 1.68 10.96 22.24
CA PRO A 158 2.54 10.48 21.16
C PRO A 158 3.49 9.41 21.68
N VAL A 159 3.68 8.35 20.88
CA VAL A 159 4.67 7.31 21.16
C VAL A 159 6.01 7.59 20.49
N ALA A 160 6.01 8.40 19.42
CA ALA A 160 7.20 8.84 18.72
C ALA A 160 6.94 10.14 17.95
N ALA A 161 8.03 10.83 17.59
CA ALA A 161 8.01 11.95 16.66
C ALA A 161 9.27 11.92 15.78
N LEU A 162 9.14 12.33 14.52
CA LEU A 162 10.23 12.45 13.57
C LEU A 162 10.00 13.62 12.61
N VAL A 163 11.06 14.14 12.02
CA VAL A 163 10.96 15.19 11.00
C VAL A 163 11.17 14.56 9.63
N ALA A 164 10.29 14.84 8.67
CA ALA A 164 10.44 14.37 7.30
C ALA A 164 11.74 14.92 6.67
N LYS A 165 12.59 14.02 6.16
CA LYS A 165 13.92 14.32 5.63
C LYS A 165 13.98 14.09 4.12
N TYR A 166 15.14 14.37 3.54
CA TYR A 166 15.40 14.21 2.11
C TYR A 166 15.01 12.82 1.57
N SER A 167 15.36 11.75 2.28
CA SER A 167 15.08 10.37 1.86
C SER A 167 13.60 10.00 1.90
N ASP A 168 12.77 10.80 2.56
CA ASP A 168 11.34 10.58 2.66
C ASP A 168 10.59 11.07 1.42
N ILE A 169 11.19 11.97 0.64
CA ILE A 169 10.50 12.76 -0.38
C ILE A 169 10.54 12.07 -1.74
N ASP A 170 9.38 11.96 -2.37
CA ASP A 170 9.22 11.43 -3.72
C ASP A 170 9.38 12.52 -4.81
N ILE A 171 9.19 12.13 -6.08
CA ILE A 171 9.30 13.05 -7.22
C ILE A 171 8.25 14.19 -7.20
N ASN A 172 7.15 14.00 -6.46
CA ASN A 172 6.09 14.99 -6.34
C ASN A 172 6.37 16.00 -5.21
N GLY A 173 7.45 15.80 -4.44
CA GLY A 173 7.80 16.66 -3.31
C GLY A 173 7.09 16.30 -2.01
N HIS A 174 6.43 15.15 -1.95
CA HIS A 174 5.70 14.69 -0.77
C HIS A 174 6.40 13.50 -0.12
N VAL A 175 6.11 13.24 1.17
CA VAL A 175 6.53 12.02 1.83
C VAL A 175 5.94 10.81 1.11
N ASN A 176 6.80 9.91 0.66
CA ASN A 176 6.43 8.74 -0.10
C ASN A 176 5.52 7.79 0.72
N SER A 177 4.53 7.17 0.07
CA SER A 177 3.61 6.22 0.69
C SER A 177 4.30 5.08 1.46
N ILE A 178 5.47 4.62 0.96
CA ILE A 178 6.27 3.55 1.55
C ILE A 178 7.00 4.02 2.81
N ARG A 179 7.39 5.29 2.89
CA ARG A 179 8.12 5.83 4.04
C ARG A 179 7.27 5.85 5.29
N TYR A 180 5.96 6.13 5.16
CA TYR A 180 5.03 5.97 6.28
C TYR A 180 4.98 4.52 6.78
N ILE A 181 5.07 3.52 5.90
CA ILE A 181 5.09 2.11 6.32
C ILE A 181 6.31 1.85 7.19
N GLU A 182 7.50 2.26 6.73
CA GLU A 182 8.75 2.08 7.47
C GLU A 182 8.70 2.77 8.84
N HIS A 183 8.33 4.06 8.88
CA HIS A 183 8.23 4.84 10.13
C HIS A 183 7.26 4.22 11.14
N ILE A 184 6.17 3.62 10.68
CA ILE A 184 5.18 2.95 11.53
C ILE A 184 5.73 1.62 12.07
N LEU A 185 6.43 0.86 11.23
CA LEU A 185 6.98 -0.44 11.65
C LEU A 185 8.15 -0.30 12.62
N ASP A 186 8.88 0.82 12.59
CA ASP A 186 9.92 1.13 13.56
C ASP A 186 9.38 1.44 14.98
N LEU A 187 8.07 1.58 15.16
CA LEU A 187 7.45 1.75 16.48
C LEU A 187 7.50 0.49 17.35
N PHE A 188 7.58 -0.70 16.73
CA PHE A 188 7.49 -1.97 17.43
C PHE A 188 8.87 -2.45 17.91
N PRO A 189 8.97 -2.99 19.14
CA PRO A 189 10.24 -3.44 19.68
C PRO A 189 10.78 -4.65 18.90
N ILE A 190 12.11 -4.75 18.82
CA ILE A 190 12.78 -5.82 18.07
C ILE A 190 12.45 -7.22 18.57
N GLU A 191 12.15 -7.37 19.87
CA GLU A 191 11.70 -8.62 20.50
C GLU A 191 10.42 -9.14 19.84
N MET A 192 9.48 -8.24 19.50
CA MET A 192 8.25 -8.62 18.81
C MET A 192 8.56 -9.20 17.43
N TYR A 193 9.49 -8.61 16.69
CA TYR A 193 9.91 -9.14 15.39
C TYR A 193 10.75 -10.43 15.48
N LYS A 194 11.34 -10.74 16.64
CA LYS A 194 12.04 -12.02 16.85
C LYS A 194 11.05 -13.16 17.03
N GLU A 195 9.96 -12.94 17.75
CA GLU A 195 8.99 -13.98 18.16
C GLU A 195 7.76 -14.05 17.24
N LYS A 196 7.34 -12.90 16.70
CA LYS A 196 6.12 -12.73 15.92
C LYS A 196 6.41 -12.21 14.52
N ARG A 197 5.39 -12.22 13.68
CA ARG A 197 5.40 -11.68 12.32
C ARG A 197 4.11 -10.94 12.02
N ILE A 198 4.14 -10.03 11.07
CA ILE A 198 2.95 -9.30 10.64
C ILE A 198 2.11 -10.20 9.74
N ARG A 199 0.93 -10.60 10.21
CA ARG A 199 -0.07 -11.33 9.43
C ARG A 199 -0.84 -10.39 8.51
N ARG A 200 -1.22 -9.23 9.02
CA ARG A 200 -2.00 -8.23 8.28
C ARG A 200 -1.50 -6.82 8.55
N PHE A 201 -1.44 -6.03 7.49
CA PHE A 201 -1.03 -4.62 7.52
C PHE A 201 -2.00 -3.79 6.69
N GLU A 202 -2.58 -2.76 7.29
CA GLU A 202 -3.44 -1.80 6.59
C GLU A 202 -2.87 -0.39 6.64
N MET A 203 -3.07 0.37 5.57
CA MET A 203 -2.81 1.80 5.46
C MET A 203 -4.05 2.52 4.96
N ALA A 204 -4.32 3.68 5.55
CA ALA A 204 -5.27 4.66 5.07
C ALA A 204 -4.56 6.01 4.94
N TYR A 205 -4.33 6.46 3.72
CA TYR A 205 -3.72 7.76 3.42
C TYR A 205 -4.81 8.83 3.40
N VAL A 206 -4.56 9.94 4.11
CA VAL A 206 -5.55 10.99 4.37
C VAL A 206 -5.09 12.32 3.79
N ALA A 207 -3.84 12.70 4.04
CA ALA A 207 -3.26 13.95 3.58
C ALA A 207 -1.76 13.79 3.32
N GLU A 208 -1.20 14.71 2.54
CA GLU A 208 0.21 14.73 2.16
C GLU A 208 1.06 15.41 3.24
N SER A 209 2.30 14.96 3.42
CA SER A 209 3.34 15.65 4.20
C SER A 209 4.51 16.06 3.29
N TYR A 210 5.27 17.06 3.74
CA TYR A 210 6.36 17.67 2.98
C TYR A 210 7.67 17.60 3.76
N TYR A 211 8.77 17.89 3.07
CA TYR A 211 10.08 18.03 3.69
C TYR A 211 10.03 19.03 4.87
N GLY A 212 10.57 18.62 6.02
CA GLY A 212 10.63 19.45 7.22
C GLY A 212 9.36 19.41 8.09
N ASP A 213 8.27 18.78 7.63
CA ASP A 213 7.11 18.55 8.50
C ASP A 213 7.49 17.66 9.68
N GLU A 214 7.01 18.02 10.87
CA GLU A 214 7.11 17.16 12.05
C GLU A 214 5.98 16.14 12.04
N LEU A 215 6.32 14.87 11.97
CA LEU A 215 5.40 13.74 12.02
C LEU A 215 5.35 13.16 13.44
N THR A 216 4.19 13.26 14.08
CA THR A 216 3.92 12.72 15.40
C THR A 216 3.08 11.45 15.28
N LEU A 217 3.50 10.36 15.93
CA LEU A 217 2.86 9.05 15.85
C LEU A 217 2.15 8.72 17.16
N PHE A 218 0.91 8.25 17.04
CA PHE A 218 0.04 7.81 18.14
C PHE A 218 -0.33 6.36 17.90
N MET A 219 -0.39 5.56 18.96
CA MET A 219 -0.69 4.13 18.86
C MET A 219 -1.63 3.69 19.97
N ASP A 220 -2.64 2.90 19.59
CA ASP A 220 -3.46 2.11 20.50
C ASP A 220 -3.05 0.63 20.39
N ASP A 221 -2.88 -0.03 21.53
CA ASP A 221 -2.85 -1.50 21.61
C ASP A 221 -4.28 -1.99 21.84
N ALA A 222 -4.87 -2.59 20.82
CA ALA A 222 -6.23 -3.12 20.86
C ALA A 222 -6.30 -4.52 21.48
N GLY A 223 -5.17 -5.07 21.93
CA GLY A 223 -5.04 -6.43 22.43
C GLY A 223 -4.85 -7.46 21.30
N GLU A 224 -4.53 -8.69 21.68
CA GLU A 224 -4.42 -9.84 20.77
C GLU A 224 -3.46 -9.62 19.57
N GLY A 225 -2.44 -8.77 19.74
CA GLY A 225 -1.46 -8.46 18.70
C GLY A 225 -1.95 -7.46 17.65
N VAL A 226 -3.07 -6.77 17.90
CA VAL A 226 -3.65 -5.74 17.02
C VAL A 226 -3.25 -4.34 17.50
N TYR A 227 -2.67 -3.56 16.61
CA TYR A 227 -2.23 -2.19 16.88
C TYR A 227 -2.79 -1.22 15.84
N ASP A 228 -3.43 -0.15 16.30
CA ASP A 228 -3.90 0.93 15.44
C ASP A 228 -3.01 2.16 15.62
N VAL A 229 -2.48 2.69 14.52
CA VAL A 229 -1.52 3.81 14.50
C VAL A 229 -2.09 4.99 13.73
N GLU A 230 -1.90 6.20 14.24
CA GLU A 230 -2.25 7.47 13.58
C GLU A 230 -1.02 8.36 13.50
N VAL A 231 -0.75 8.90 12.32
CA VAL A 231 0.34 9.86 12.10
C VAL A 231 -0.27 11.23 11.82
N LYS A 232 0.22 12.25 12.54
CA LYS A 232 -0.15 13.66 12.32
C LYS A 232 1.05 14.46 11.91
N LYS A 233 0.87 15.42 10.99
CA LYS A 233 1.86 16.46 10.72
C LYS A 233 1.60 17.70 11.57
N ASN A 234 2.67 18.33 12.02
CA ASN A 234 2.68 19.63 12.70
C ASN A 234 1.63 19.71 13.84
N GLY A 235 1.52 18.61 14.60
CA GLY A 235 0.71 18.46 15.80
C GLY A 235 -0.80 18.22 15.63
N SER A 236 -1.41 18.47 14.47
CA SER A 236 -2.88 18.49 14.37
C SER A 236 -3.49 17.77 13.16
N GLU A 237 -2.83 17.77 12.00
CA GLU A 237 -3.44 17.25 10.76
C GLU A 237 -3.08 15.78 10.57
N VAL A 238 -4.09 14.89 10.53
CA VAL A 238 -3.89 13.46 10.29
C VAL A 238 -3.48 13.22 8.83
N VAL A 239 -2.34 12.57 8.63
CA VAL A 239 -1.78 12.30 7.29
C VAL A 239 -1.99 10.85 6.89
N CYS A 240 -1.88 9.91 7.83
CA CYS A 240 -2.25 8.53 7.60
C CYS A 240 -2.67 7.83 8.89
N ARG A 241 -3.33 6.67 8.71
CA ARG A 241 -3.60 5.70 9.77
C ARG A 241 -3.17 4.32 9.29
N SER A 242 -2.77 3.47 10.22
CA SER A 242 -2.39 2.09 9.96
C SER A 242 -2.99 1.14 10.98
N LYS A 243 -3.23 -0.10 10.56
CA LYS A 243 -3.52 -1.21 11.46
C LYS A 243 -2.48 -2.29 11.22
N VAL A 244 -1.84 -2.78 12.28
CA VAL A 244 -0.82 -3.81 12.24
C VAL A 244 -1.29 -4.98 13.11
N ILE A 245 -1.38 -6.17 12.51
CA ILE A 245 -1.78 -7.39 13.23
C ILE A 245 -0.61 -8.37 13.20
N PHE A 246 -0.10 -8.67 14.38
CA PHE A 246 0.94 -9.68 14.58
C PHE A 246 0.34 -11.06 14.85
N THR A 247 1.05 -12.09 14.42
CA THR A 247 0.80 -13.49 14.75
C THR A 247 2.10 -14.14 15.18
N GLU A 248 2.02 -15.24 15.94
CA GLU A 248 3.17 -16.09 16.21
C GLU A 248 3.77 -16.64 14.90
N LYS A 249 5.08 -16.87 14.90
CA LYS A 249 5.81 -17.42 13.76
C LYS A 249 5.53 -18.90 13.53
#